data_AF-A0A0Q9L359-F1
#
_entry.id   AF-A0A0Q9L359-F1
#
_cell.length_a   1.000
_cell.length_b   1.000
_cell.length_c   1.000
_cell.angle_alpha   90.00
_cell.angle_beta   90.00
_cell.angle_gamma   90.00
#
_symmetry.space_group_name_H-M   'P 1'
#
loop_
_entity.id
_entity.type
_entity.pdbx_description
1 polymer ?
#
loop_
_entity_poly.entity_id
_entity_poly.type
_entity_poly.pdbx_seq_one_letter_code
_entity_poly.pdbx_strand_id
1 'polypeptide(L)'
;MSDHGWSAPGSASGRPEQDPYAGRPGPPPGAAPAPVPSQVPYPGYPPARPSYVPPEQLRHLDFRPGIIPLRPLTMNDVFGGVFRAVRGNVAATVGLAALTSLVFLVPFTALGAWVSSNEESVSLEESVNSDTAGLVGTVGSFIPSIGSWFSTILLAGFLAYVIGQAVLGRKVSAGETWRGTARRIWALLGATVLTSLAFLATAAVLVGLPIGVLVAADSAGSDGLRAAGILAIIFGAILLLMAMCFLWTRLAFVTPSLILENLSVGKAFGRSWRLTGGNLFWRLFGIRLLAAIAIGVIGSLITAPLAILGGALAFTGIPLDQMYVWQAVMTGVSGVVAGAITTPITAGLDALLYVDHRIRREGLDVQLIQTAQGAAAPPWGSARA
;
A
#
# COMPACT_ATOMS: atom_id res chain seq x y z
N MET A 1 34.79 29.83 16.01
CA MET A 1 34.46 28.45 15.59
C MET A 1 34.30 27.63 16.85
N SER A 2 33.06 27.46 17.30
CA SER A 2 32.69 26.66 18.46
C SER A 2 31.65 25.65 17.98
N ASP A 3 32.09 24.41 17.82
CA ASP A 3 31.27 23.28 17.40
C ASP A 3 30.37 22.83 18.56
N HIS A 4 29.10 23.20 18.50
CA HIS A 4 28.07 22.58 19.33
C HIS A 4 27.44 21.43 18.55
N GLY A 5 27.91 20.21 18.86
CA GLY A 5 27.29 18.96 18.42
C GLY A 5 25.89 18.81 19.00
N TRP A 6 24.92 18.59 18.12
CA TRP A 6 23.51 18.39 18.41
C TRP A 6 23.26 17.06 19.15
N SER A 7 22.43 17.08 20.20
CA SER A 7 22.01 15.91 20.98
C SER A 7 20.52 15.61 20.80
N ALA A 8 20.16 14.33 20.64
CA ALA A 8 18.80 13.87 20.37
C ALA A 8 17.96 13.71 21.66
N PRO A 9 16.64 13.96 21.65
CA PRO A 9 15.79 13.88 22.83
C PRO A 9 15.44 12.41 23.16
N GLY A 10 15.88 11.92 24.32
CA GLY A 10 15.55 10.56 24.80
C GLY A 10 16.60 9.89 25.70
N SER A 11 17.75 10.53 25.99
CA SER A 11 18.72 10.00 26.95
C SER A 11 18.22 10.16 28.39
N ALA A 12 17.56 9.12 28.90
CA ALA A 12 17.38 8.95 30.33
C ALA A 12 18.75 8.91 31.02
N SER A 13 18.86 9.66 32.10
CA SER A 13 20.03 9.83 32.96
C SER A 13 20.49 8.50 33.58
N GLY A 14 21.48 7.86 32.95
CA GLY A 14 22.27 6.82 33.58
C GLY A 14 23.29 7.43 34.54
N ARG A 15 23.08 7.26 35.85
CA ARG A 15 24.11 7.48 36.87
C ARG A 15 25.34 6.60 36.53
N PRO A 16 26.58 7.08 36.71
CA PRO A 16 27.73 6.22 36.62
C PRO A 16 27.70 5.19 37.77
N GLU A 17 27.76 3.92 37.38
CA GLU A 17 27.93 2.77 38.25
C GLU A 17 29.32 2.88 38.90
N GLN A 18 29.36 3.22 40.19
CA GLN A 18 30.59 3.26 40.97
C GLN A 18 31.02 1.83 41.28
N ASP A 19 32.15 1.42 40.73
CA ASP A 19 32.88 0.20 41.10
C ASP A 19 33.35 0.31 42.56
N PRO A 20 32.82 -0.48 43.51
CA PRO A 20 33.09 -0.29 44.93
C PRO A 20 34.44 -0.86 45.39
N TYR A 21 35.31 -1.32 44.48
CA TYR A 21 36.60 -1.95 44.84
C TYR A 21 37.87 -1.19 44.42
N ALA A 22 37.75 -0.02 43.79
CA ALA A 22 38.90 0.80 43.43
C ALA A 22 39.41 1.63 44.63
N GLY A 23 40.13 1.01 45.58
CA GLY A 23 40.76 1.78 46.66
C GLY A 23 41.26 1.04 47.91
N ARG A 24 41.82 -0.17 47.80
CA ARG A 24 42.53 -0.77 48.94
C ARG A 24 44.03 -0.91 48.66
N PRO A 25 44.91 -0.30 49.49
CA PRO A 25 46.34 -0.59 49.48
C PRO A 25 46.58 -2.08 49.77
N GLY A 26 47.44 -2.72 48.97
CA GLY A 26 47.81 -4.12 49.16
C GLY A 26 48.61 -4.34 50.46
N PRO A 27 48.45 -5.49 51.14
CA PRO A 27 49.19 -5.79 52.36
C PRO A 27 50.66 -6.13 52.06
N PRO A 28 51.60 -5.84 52.98
CA PRO A 28 53.01 -6.15 52.80
C PRO A 28 53.28 -7.67 52.81
N PRO A 29 54.32 -8.16 52.10
CA PRO A 29 54.60 -9.59 52.01
C PRO A 29 55.20 -10.09 53.34
N GLY A 30 54.57 -11.07 53.99
CA GLY A 30 55.20 -11.82 55.09
C GLY A 30 54.35 -12.23 56.30
N ALA A 31 53.04 -12.02 56.32
CA ALA A 31 52.20 -12.42 57.47
C ALA A 31 51.37 -13.70 57.18
N ALA A 32 51.48 -14.69 58.07
CA ALA A 32 50.74 -15.96 58.01
C ALA A 32 49.22 -15.78 58.21
N PRO A 33 48.36 -16.66 57.65
CA PRO A 33 46.91 -16.49 57.70
C PRO A 33 46.34 -16.85 59.08
N ALA A 34 45.54 -15.95 59.67
CA ALA A 34 44.73 -16.23 60.86
C ALA A 34 43.40 -16.90 60.47
N PRO A 35 42.77 -17.72 61.35
CA PRO A 35 41.58 -18.49 61.02
C PRO A 35 40.33 -17.62 60.92
N VAL A 36 39.53 -17.82 59.87
CA VAL A 36 38.26 -17.13 59.64
C VAL A 36 37.16 -17.79 60.51
N PRO A 37 36.37 -17.03 61.31
CA PRO A 37 35.28 -17.63 62.08
C PRO A 37 34.10 -18.02 61.19
N SER A 38 33.58 -19.23 61.39
CA SER A 38 32.40 -19.78 60.71
C SER A 38 31.13 -18.95 60.98
N GLN A 39 30.52 -18.39 59.93
CA GLN A 39 29.23 -17.71 60.02
C GLN A 39 28.08 -18.73 60.06
N VAL A 40 27.19 -18.53 61.04
CA VAL A 40 25.99 -19.33 61.31
C VAL A 40 24.89 -18.99 60.28
N PRO A 41 24.11 -19.96 59.74
CA PRO A 41 23.08 -19.67 58.75
C PRO A 41 21.80 -19.14 59.41
N TYR A 42 21.30 -17.98 58.94
CA TYR A 42 19.99 -17.45 59.33
C TYR A 42 18.83 -18.21 58.63
N PRO A 43 17.69 -18.47 59.31
CA PRO A 43 16.58 -19.20 58.73
C PRO A 43 15.51 -18.30 58.07
N GLY A 44 15.04 -18.72 56.89
CA GLY A 44 13.64 -18.55 56.45
C GLY A 44 13.27 -17.32 55.62
N TYR A 45 13.42 -17.41 54.29
CA TYR A 45 12.58 -16.66 53.35
C TYR A 45 11.47 -17.60 52.83
N PRO A 46 10.17 -17.26 52.96
CA PRO A 46 9.11 -18.05 52.35
C PRO A 46 9.19 -17.97 50.82
N PRO A 47 8.87 -19.04 50.08
CA PRO A 47 8.92 -19.03 48.62
C PRO A 47 7.94 -17.97 48.09
N ALA A 48 8.44 -17.09 47.22
CA ALA A 48 7.65 -16.05 46.57
C ALA A 48 6.45 -16.68 45.85
N ARG A 49 5.24 -16.30 46.26
CA ARG A 49 4.01 -16.71 45.56
C ARG A 49 4.04 -16.11 44.16
N PRO A 50 3.68 -16.87 43.10
CA PRO A 50 3.62 -16.32 41.75
C PRO A 50 2.70 -15.11 41.75
N SER A 51 3.24 -13.96 41.37
CA SER A 51 2.53 -12.69 41.34
C SER A 51 1.34 -12.84 40.39
N TYR A 52 0.12 -12.65 40.90
CA TYR A 52 -1.08 -12.59 40.08
C TYR A 52 -0.95 -11.38 39.16
N VAL A 53 -0.68 -11.63 37.87
CA VAL A 53 -0.66 -10.59 36.85
C VAL A 53 -2.12 -10.28 36.51
N PRO A 54 -2.61 -9.05 36.73
CA PRO A 54 -3.96 -8.66 36.37
C PRO A 54 -4.25 -8.99 34.89
N PRO A 55 -5.48 -9.43 34.53
CA PRO A 55 -5.85 -9.75 33.15
C PRO A 55 -5.57 -8.60 32.17
N GLU A 56 -5.58 -7.37 32.67
CA GLU A 56 -5.31 -6.16 31.91
C GLU A 56 -3.82 -6.03 31.53
N GLN A 57 -2.90 -6.46 32.39
CA GLN A 57 -1.46 -6.52 32.08
C GLN A 57 -1.14 -7.68 31.12
N LEU A 58 -1.90 -8.78 31.16
CA LEU A 58 -1.79 -9.86 30.16
C LEU A 58 -2.22 -9.41 28.75
N ARG A 59 -3.12 -8.42 28.62
CA ARG A 59 -3.46 -7.79 27.32
C ARG A 59 -2.31 -6.99 26.70
N HIS A 60 -1.28 -6.66 27.48
CA HIS A 60 -0.11 -5.88 27.05
C HIS A 60 1.12 -6.74 26.70
N LEU A 61 1.09 -8.06 26.97
CA LEU A 61 2.05 -9.00 26.42
C LEU A 61 1.67 -9.31 24.96
N ASP A 62 1.72 -8.28 24.12
CA ASP A 62 1.55 -8.41 22.67
C ASP A 62 2.78 -9.11 22.10
N PHE A 63 2.68 -10.42 21.92
CA PHE A 63 3.69 -11.16 21.19
C PHE A 63 3.77 -10.61 19.75
N ARG A 64 4.90 -9.97 19.44
CA ARG A 64 5.19 -9.25 18.18
C ARG A 64 6.47 -9.78 17.55
N PRO A 65 6.43 -10.98 16.94
CA PRO A 65 7.60 -11.52 16.26
C PRO A 65 7.99 -10.70 15.03
N GLY A 66 7.05 -9.94 14.46
CA GLY A 66 7.28 -9.04 13.32
C GLY A 66 6.67 -7.65 13.47
N ILE A 67 6.22 -7.07 12.36
CA ILE A 67 5.76 -5.66 12.29
C ILE A 67 4.36 -5.41 12.89
N ILE A 68 3.62 -6.45 13.27
CA ILE A 68 2.27 -6.35 13.84
C ILE A 68 2.11 -7.28 15.06
N PRO A 69 1.20 -6.95 15.99
CA PRO A 69 0.81 -7.89 17.05
C PRO A 69 0.04 -9.08 16.47
N LEU A 70 0.20 -10.26 17.07
CA LEU A 70 -0.56 -11.46 16.70
C LEU A 70 -1.94 -11.47 17.38
N ARG A 71 -2.73 -10.44 17.07
CA ARG A 71 -4.12 -10.28 17.50
C ARG A 71 -4.89 -9.53 16.41
N PRO A 72 -6.24 -9.51 16.46
CA PRO A 72 -7.02 -8.71 15.52
C PRO A 72 -6.56 -7.25 15.56
N LEU A 73 -6.13 -6.72 14.42
CA LEU A 73 -5.44 -5.43 14.31
C LEU A 73 -6.38 -4.28 14.62
N THR A 74 -5.88 -3.28 15.34
CA THR A 74 -6.52 -1.96 15.42
C THR A 74 -6.11 -1.10 14.24
N MET A 75 -6.80 0.03 14.02
CA MET A 75 -6.44 0.96 12.96
C MET A 75 -4.98 1.44 13.10
N ASN A 76 -4.55 1.79 14.31
CA ASN A 76 -3.18 2.21 14.59
C ASN A 76 -2.15 1.11 14.29
N ASP A 77 -2.49 -0.16 14.56
CA ASP A 77 -1.61 -1.29 14.24
C ASP A 77 -1.45 -1.48 12.72
N VAL A 78 -2.50 -1.25 11.95
CA VAL A 78 -2.48 -1.35 10.49
C VAL A 78 -1.58 -0.26 9.91
N PHE A 79 -1.84 1.02 10.20
CA PHE A 79 -1.03 2.13 9.68
C PHE A 79 0.42 2.05 10.18
N GLY A 80 0.63 1.85 11.48
CA GLY A 80 1.97 1.68 12.06
C GLY A 80 2.70 0.46 11.52
N GLY A 81 1.98 -0.63 11.22
CA GLY A 81 2.49 -1.80 10.54
C GLY A 81 3.00 -1.49 9.13
N VAL A 82 2.24 -0.75 8.32
CA VAL A 82 2.67 -0.34 6.97
C VAL A 82 3.95 0.48 7.02
N PHE A 83 4.01 1.51 7.88
CA PHE A 83 5.22 2.33 8.01
C PHE A 83 6.44 1.51 8.46
N ARG A 84 6.25 0.57 9.41
CA ARG A 84 7.32 -0.36 9.81
C ARG A 84 7.75 -1.28 8.67
N ALA A 85 6.80 -1.76 7.86
CA ALA A 85 7.09 -2.60 6.70
C ALA A 85 7.95 -1.86 5.66
N VAL A 86 7.55 -0.64 5.31
CA VAL A 86 8.24 0.21 4.35
C VAL A 86 9.62 0.60 4.87
N ARG A 87 9.71 1.10 6.11
CA ARG A 87 10.98 1.54 6.71
C ARG A 87 11.95 0.37 6.95
N GLY A 88 11.43 -0.81 7.26
CA GLY A 88 12.23 -2.02 7.43
C GLY A 88 12.77 -2.59 6.12
N ASN A 89 12.16 -2.26 4.98
CA ASN A 89 12.43 -2.85 3.67
C ASN A 89 12.44 -1.80 2.54
N VAL A 90 13.10 -0.66 2.75
CA VAL A 90 13.06 0.50 1.82
C VAL A 90 13.46 0.12 0.40
N ALA A 91 14.52 -0.69 0.25
CA ALA A 91 14.98 -1.13 -1.07
C ALA A 91 13.93 -2.01 -1.79
N ALA A 92 13.26 -2.92 -1.07
CA ALA A 92 12.25 -3.81 -1.64
C ALA A 92 10.89 -3.14 -1.84
N THR A 93 10.65 -2.00 -1.21
CA THR A 93 9.41 -1.24 -1.30
C THR A 93 9.59 -0.04 -2.23
N VAL A 94 10.23 1.03 -1.75
CA VAL A 94 10.45 2.28 -2.50
C VAL A 94 11.42 2.08 -3.66
N GLY A 95 12.52 1.34 -3.47
CA GLY A 95 13.50 1.12 -4.53
C GLY A 95 12.90 0.34 -5.72
N LEU A 96 12.19 -0.75 -5.42
CA LEU A 96 11.50 -1.54 -6.44
C LEU A 96 10.30 -0.78 -7.05
N ALA A 97 9.63 0.10 -6.29
CA ALA A 97 8.61 1.04 -6.78
C ALA A 97 9.16 2.03 -7.79
N ALA A 98 10.27 2.69 -7.44
CA ALA A 98 10.91 3.64 -8.33
C ALA A 98 11.36 2.96 -9.62
N LEU A 99 12.01 1.79 -9.51
CA LEU A 99 12.49 1.04 -10.67
C LEU A 99 11.34 0.61 -11.58
N THR A 100 10.27 0.01 -11.02
CA THR A 100 9.14 -0.42 -11.84
C THR A 100 8.38 0.76 -12.45
N SER A 101 8.14 1.82 -11.69
CA SER A 101 7.56 3.04 -12.24
C SER A 101 8.41 3.61 -13.36
N LEU A 102 9.74 3.66 -13.25
CA LEU A 102 10.59 4.12 -14.35
C LEU A 102 10.50 3.21 -15.58
N VAL A 103 10.58 1.89 -15.38
CA VAL A 103 10.55 0.90 -16.48
C VAL A 103 9.23 0.95 -17.27
N PHE A 104 8.11 1.21 -16.61
CA PHE A 104 6.81 1.31 -17.30
C PHE A 104 6.48 2.75 -17.73
N LEU A 105 6.63 3.75 -16.88
CA LEU A 105 6.18 5.09 -17.23
C LEU A 105 7.08 5.76 -18.26
N VAL A 106 8.39 5.57 -18.25
CA VAL A 106 9.27 6.23 -19.24
C VAL A 106 8.92 5.85 -20.69
N PRO A 107 8.86 4.57 -21.09
CA PRO A 107 8.52 4.20 -22.46
C PRO A 107 7.08 4.57 -22.83
N PHE A 108 6.11 4.40 -21.92
CA PHE A 108 4.72 4.79 -22.19
C PHE A 108 4.55 6.31 -22.27
N THR A 109 5.35 7.09 -21.53
CA THR A 109 5.37 8.54 -21.63
C THR A 109 6.01 9.00 -22.93
N ALA A 110 7.12 8.37 -23.33
CA ALA A 110 7.75 8.64 -24.63
C ALA A 110 6.80 8.30 -25.80
N LEU A 111 6.10 7.16 -25.71
CA LEU A 111 5.09 6.77 -26.69
C LEU A 111 3.91 7.74 -26.70
N GLY A 112 3.40 8.12 -25.52
CA GLY A 112 2.33 9.10 -25.37
C GLY A 112 2.69 10.46 -25.98
N ALA A 113 3.87 10.97 -25.66
CA ALA A 113 4.41 12.19 -26.24
C ALA A 113 4.56 12.08 -27.76
N TRP A 114 5.10 10.97 -28.27
CA TRP A 114 5.20 10.77 -29.71
C TRP A 114 3.83 10.74 -30.39
N VAL A 115 2.85 9.99 -29.87
CA VAL A 115 1.49 9.99 -30.41
C VAL A 115 0.87 11.39 -30.36
N SER A 116 0.98 12.08 -29.23
CA SER A 116 0.48 13.45 -29.07
C SER A 116 1.10 14.45 -30.05
N SER A 117 2.38 14.27 -30.40
CA SER A 117 3.07 15.14 -31.38
C SER A 117 2.62 14.95 -32.83
N ASN A 118 1.86 13.90 -33.13
CA ASN A 118 1.27 13.69 -34.46
C ASN A 118 -0.10 14.39 -34.61
N GLU A 119 -0.59 15.10 -33.58
CA GLU A 119 -1.81 15.91 -33.68
C GLU A 119 -1.59 17.10 -34.62
N GLU A 120 -2.59 17.39 -35.46
CA GLU A 120 -2.55 18.56 -36.34
C GLU A 120 -2.72 19.84 -35.52
N SER A 121 -1.88 20.84 -35.78
CA SER A 121 -1.88 22.10 -35.05
C SER A 121 -3.03 23.01 -35.50
N VAL A 122 -4.24 22.69 -35.05
CA VAL A 122 -5.44 23.51 -35.25
C VAL A 122 -5.59 24.56 -34.15
N SER A 123 -6.28 25.67 -34.46
CA SER A 123 -6.61 26.70 -33.47
C SER A 123 -7.61 26.19 -32.43
N LEU A 124 -7.67 26.81 -31.24
CA LEU A 124 -8.65 26.45 -30.20
C LEU A 124 -10.10 26.66 -30.64
N GLU A 125 -10.37 27.62 -31.53
CA GLU A 125 -11.71 27.85 -32.07
C GLU A 125 -12.10 26.74 -33.07
N GLU A 126 -11.15 26.25 -33.85
CA GLU A 126 -11.36 25.16 -34.79
C GLU A 126 -11.49 23.80 -34.09
N SER A 127 -10.75 23.58 -33.00
CA SER A 127 -10.85 22.35 -32.22
C SER A 127 -12.18 22.19 -31.50
N VAL A 128 -12.78 23.30 -31.02
CA VAL A 128 -14.11 23.27 -30.38
C VAL A 128 -15.23 22.96 -31.38
N ASN A 129 -15.02 23.27 -32.66
CA ASN A 129 -16.01 23.08 -33.72
C ASN A 129 -15.79 21.81 -34.57
N SER A 130 -14.78 21.00 -34.25
CA SER A 130 -14.44 19.78 -34.98
C SER A 130 -14.62 18.55 -34.10
N ASP A 131 -15.38 17.57 -34.60
CA ASP A 131 -15.64 16.31 -33.89
C ASP A 131 -14.39 15.42 -33.78
N THR A 132 -13.37 15.66 -34.59
CA THR A 132 -12.16 14.82 -34.67
C THR A 132 -10.89 15.54 -34.19
N ALA A 133 -10.93 16.86 -34.04
CA ALA A 133 -9.78 17.62 -33.56
C ALA A 133 -9.44 17.26 -32.12
N GLY A 134 -8.15 17.10 -31.83
CA GLY A 134 -7.66 16.76 -30.50
C GLY A 134 -7.82 15.28 -30.15
N LEU A 135 -8.36 14.43 -31.02
CA LEU A 135 -8.57 13.01 -30.73
C LEU A 135 -7.23 12.27 -30.60
N VAL A 136 -6.26 12.51 -31.50
CA VAL A 136 -4.95 11.85 -31.45
C VAL A 136 -4.15 12.35 -30.25
N GLY A 137 -4.16 13.66 -30.01
CA GLY A 137 -3.55 14.30 -28.85
C GLY A 137 -4.12 13.83 -27.52
N THR A 138 -5.44 13.68 -27.43
CA THR A 138 -6.12 13.15 -26.25
C THR A 138 -5.76 11.69 -26.03
N VAL A 139 -5.77 10.86 -27.08
CA VAL A 139 -5.33 9.46 -26.96
C VAL A 139 -3.89 9.39 -26.46
N GLY A 140 -2.98 10.18 -27.06
CA GLY A 140 -1.57 10.27 -26.67
C GLY A 140 -1.37 10.67 -25.21
N SER A 141 -2.17 11.62 -24.70
CA SER A 141 -2.08 12.09 -23.31
C SER A 141 -2.51 11.05 -22.27
N PHE A 142 -3.33 10.06 -22.65
CA PHE A 142 -3.74 8.95 -21.77
C PHE A 142 -2.82 7.72 -21.84
N ILE A 143 -1.93 7.61 -22.84
CA ILE A 143 -0.99 6.48 -22.94
C ILE A 143 -0.11 6.30 -21.68
N PRO A 144 0.42 7.35 -21.03
CA PRO A 144 1.18 7.22 -19.78
C PRO A 144 0.40 6.52 -18.64
N SER A 145 -0.93 6.66 -18.62
CA SER A 145 -1.80 6.01 -17.63
C SER A 145 -1.75 4.48 -17.74
N ILE A 146 -1.51 3.94 -18.92
CA ILE A 146 -1.33 2.49 -19.13
C ILE A 146 -0.04 2.02 -18.44
N GLY A 147 1.05 2.77 -18.59
CA GLY A 147 2.31 2.49 -17.88
C GLY A 147 2.16 2.60 -16.36
N SER A 148 1.44 3.62 -15.88
CA SER A 148 1.08 3.76 -14.47
C SER A 148 0.31 2.54 -13.96
N TRP A 149 -0.67 2.08 -14.73
CA TRP A 149 -1.48 0.94 -14.38
C TRP A 149 -0.64 -0.34 -14.22
N PHE A 150 0.28 -0.63 -15.14
CA PHE A 150 1.21 -1.77 -15.01
C PHE A 150 2.14 -1.65 -13.80
N SER A 151 2.69 -0.46 -13.54
CA SER A 151 3.54 -0.21 -12.37
C SER A 151 2.80 -0.52 -11.06
N THR A 152 1.59 0.03 -10.90
CA THR A 152 0.78 -0.16 -9.68
C THR A 152 0.48 -1.62 -9.39
N ILE A 153 0.25 -2.43 -10.42
CA ILE A 153 -0.06 -3.86 -10.30
C ILE A 153 1.14 -4.64 -9.76
N LEU A 154 2.30 -4.46 -10.37
CA LEU A 154 3.51 -5.14 -9.94
C LEU A 154 3.87 -4.74 -8.52
N LEU A 155 3.69 -3.46 -8.20
CA LEU A 155 3.94 -2.95 -6.87
C LEU A 155 3.02 -3.55 -5.81
N ALA A 156 1.73 -3.70 -6.13
CA ALA A 156 0.80 -4.37 -5.24
C ALA A 156 1.25 -5.81 -4.94
N GLY A 157 1.77 -6.52 -5.95
CA GLY A 157 2.31 -7.86 -5.80
C GLY A 157 3.58 -7.92 -4.94
N PHE A 158 4.57 -7.08 -5.24
CA PHE A 158 5.81 -7.00 -4.46
C PHE A 158 5.54 -6.66 -3.01
N LEU A 159 4.60 -5.76 -2.76
CA LEU A 159 4.38 -5.30 -1.41
C LEU A 159 3.57 -6.26 -0.57
N ALA A 160 2.65 -6.99 -1.19
CA ALA A 160 2.03 -8.15 -0.56
C ALA A 160 3.10 -9.14 -0.11
N TYR A 161 4.10 -9.46 -0.96
CA TYR A 161 5.21 -10.34 -0.59
C TYR A 161 6.03 -9.78 0.58
N VAL A 162 6.48 -8.52 0.48
CA VAL A 162 7.29 -7.86 1.52
C VAL A 162 6.56 -7.87 2.86
N ILE A 163 5.26 -7.59 2.88
CA ILE A 163 4.47 -7.58 4.11
C ILE A 163 4.27 -8.96 4.69
N GLY A 164 4.02 -9.97 3.86
CA GLY A 164 4.01 -11.35 4.34
C GLY A 164 5.29 -11.69 5.09
N GLN A 165 6.44 -11.31 4.54
CA GLN A 165 7.74 -11.57 5.19
C GLN A 165 7.96 -10.71 6.44
N ALA A 166 7.56 -9.44 6.41
CA ALA A 166 7.68 -8.52 7.53
C ALA A 166 6.78 -8.89 8.72
N VAL A 167 5.59 -9.46 8.47
CA VAL A 167 4.69 -10.01 9.51
C VAL A 167 5.37 -11.17 10.26
N LEU A 168 6.20 -11.95 9.57
CA LEU A 168 7.03 -13.01 10.16
C LEU A 168 8.34 -12.47 10.79
N GLY A 169 8.53 -11.16 10.83
CA GLY A 169 9.76 -10.53 11.37
C GLY A 169 10.97 -10.59 10.44
N ARG A 170 10.80 -11.07 9.19
CA ARG A 170 11.89 -11.11 8.21
C ARG A 170 11.98 -9.80 7.42
N LYS A 171 13.21 -9.35 7.20
CA LYS A 171 13.51 -8.31 6.21
C LYS A 171 13.86 -8.98 4.89
N VAL A 172 13.43 -8.37 3.79
CA VAL A 172 13.65 -8.87 2.43
C VAL A 172 14.38 -7.83 1.59
N SER A 173 15.25 -8.32 0.71
CA SER A 173 15.91 -7.49 -0.30
C SER A 173 15.04 -7.32 -1.54
N ALA A 174 15.37 -6.34 -2.39
CA ALA A 174 14.70 -6.14 -3.67
C ALA A 174 14.82 -7.38 -4.59
N GLY A 175 16.01 -7.99 -4.65
CA GLY A 175 16.25 -9.20 -5.44
C GLY A 175 15.46 -10.42 -4.94
N GLU A 176 15.32 -10.58 -3.62
CA GLU A 176 14.48 -11.62 -3.03
C GLU A 176 13.00 -11.40 -3.33
N THR A 177 12.54 -10.15 -3.24
CA THR A 177 11.15 -9.76 -3.55
C THR A 177 10.82 -10.00 -5.02
N TRP A 178 11.74 -9.65 -5.92
CA TRP A 178 11.62 -9.94 -7.35
C TRP A 178 11.52 -11.45 -7.59
N ARG A 179 12.46 -12.26 -7.09
CA ARG A 179 12.42 -13.73 -7.28
C ARG A 179 11.16 -14.36 -6.69
N GLY A 180 10.71 -13.89 -5.53
CA GLY A 180 9.49 -14.36 -4.87
C GLY A 180 8.21 -14.04 -5.64
N THR A 181 8.22 -12.99 -6.47
CA THR A 181 7.01 -12.50 -7.17
C THR A 181 7.05 -12.74 -8.69
N ALA A 182 8.24 -12.86 -9.29
CA ALA A 182 8.43 -12.89 -10.75
C ALA A 182 7.66 -14.03 -11.44
N ARG A 183 7.61 -15.21 -10.81
CA ARG A 183 6.85 -16.37 -11.34
C ARG A 183 5.34 -16.11 -11.42
N ARG A 184 4.83 -15.10 -10.70
CA ARG A 184 3.41 -14.75 -10.60
C ARG A 184 3.03 -13.50 -11.37
N ILE A 185 3.94 -12.87 -12.12
CA ILE A 185 3.64 -11.66 -12.89
C ILE A 185 2.46 -11.87 -13.83
N TRP A 186 2.40 -13.00 -14.54
CA TRP A 186 1.27 -13.31 -15.43
C TRP A 186 -0.05 -13.50 -14.70
N ALA A 187 -0.01 -14.09 -13.51
CA ALA A 187 -1.20 -14.24 -12.68
C ALA A 187 -1.66 -12.89 -12.11
N LEU A 188 -0.73 -12.00 -11.72
CA LEU A 188 -1.04 -10.62 -11.34
C LEU A 188 -1.64 -9.83 -12.51
N LEU A 189 -1.05 -9.95 -13.69
CA LEU A 189 -1.54 -9.33 -14.91
C LEU A 189 -2.97 -9.79 -15.22
N GLY A 190 -3.20 -11.11 -15.24
CA GLY A 190 -4.51 -11.69 -15.48
C GLY A 190 -5.54 -11.29 -14.41
N ALA A 191 -5.14 -11.27 -13.14
CA ALA A 191 -6.01 -10.81 -12.05
C ALA A 191 -6.40 -9.34 -12.22
N THR A 192 -5.47 -8.48 -12.64
CA THR A 192 -5.78 -7.08 -12.87
C THR A 192 -6.64 -6.86 -14.11
N VAL A 193 -6.34 -7.53 -15.23
CA VAL A 193 -7.17 -7.45 -16.44
C VAL A 193 -8.60 -7.87 -16.11
N LEU A 194 -8.80 -8.97 -15.38
CA LEU A 194 -10.13 -9.39 -14.95
C LEU A 194 -10.79 -8.40 -13.99
N THR A 195 -10.02 -7.82 -13.06
CA THR A 195 -10.53 -6.78 -12.16
C THR A 195 -11.02 -5.58 -12.95
N SER A 196 -10.19 -5.02 -13.82
CA SER A 196 -10.55 -3.87 -14.65
C SER A 196 -11.67 -4.18 -15.63
N LEU A 197 -11.72 -5.39 -16.18
CA LEU A 197 -12.86 -5.81 -17.00
C LEU A 197 -14.15 -5.85 -16.19
N ALA A 198 -14.11 -6.26 -14.91
CA ALA A 198 -15.29 -6.20 -14.04
C ALA A 198 -15.73 -4.75 -13.76
N PHE A 199 -14.77 -3.84 -13.53
CA PHE A 199 -15.06 -2.40 -13.39
C PHE A 199 -15.66 -1.81 -14.67
N LEU A 200 -15.04 -2.07 -15.82
CA LEU A 200 -15.50 -1.60 -17.13
C LEU A 200 -16.86 -2.17 -17.51
N ALA A 201 -17.08 -3.47 -17.32
CA ALA A 201 -18.37 -4.11 -17.59
C ALA A 201 -19.47 -3.50 -16.71
N THR A 202 -19.20 -3.26 -15.43
CA THR A 202 -20.16 -2.61 -14.52
C THR A 202 -20.48 -1.19 -14.98
N ALA A 203 -19.46 -0.41 -15.38
CA ALA A 203 -19.65 0.94 -15.92
C ALA A 203 -20.45 0.93 -17.23
N ALA A 204 -20.08 0.05 -18.16
CA ALA A 204 -20.77 -0.11 -19.44
C ALA A 204 -22.25 -0.48 -19.26
N VAL A 205 -22.58 -1.38 -18.33
CA VAL A 205 -23.97 -1.78 -18.06
C VAL A 205 -24.77 -0.62 -17.46
N LEU A 206 -24.22 0.09 -16.47
CA LEU A 206 -24.96 1.13 -15.74
C LEU A 206 -25.05 2.46 -16.48
N VAL A 207 -24.08 2.76 -17.36
CA VAL A 207 -24.03 4.01 -18.12
C VAL A 207 -24.51 3.82 -19.56
N GLY A 208 -24.32 2.64 -20.15
CA GLY A 208 -24.68 2.35 -21.53
C GLY A 208 -26.18 2.51 -21.81
N LEU A 209 -27.03 2.08 -20.88
CA LEU A 209 -28.49 2.25 -21.00
C LEU A 209 -28.90 3.75 -21.00
N PRO A 210 -28.51 4.58 -20.01
CA PRO A 210 -28.76 6.02 -20.06
C PRO A 210 -28.24 6.72 -21.32
N ILE A 211 -27.02 6.39 -21.77
CA ILE A 211 -26.46 6.96 -23.00
C ILE A 211 -27.32 6.57 -24.20
N GLY A 212 -27.71 5.31 -24.32
CA GLY A 212 -28.58 4.84 -25.40
C GLY A 212 -29.92 5.56 -25.44
N VAL A 213 -30.51 5.84 -24.27
CA VAL A 213 -31.75 6.63 -24.17
C VAL A 213 -31.54 8.07 -24.65
N LEU A 214 -30.43 8.72 -24.31
CA LEU A 214 -30.15 10.08 -24.77
C LEU A 214 -29.93 10.16 -26.27
N VAL A 215 -29.19 9.21 -26.84
CA VAL A 215 -28.98 9.13 -28.30
C VAL A 215 -30.32 8.89 -29.03
N ALA A 216 -31.18 8.02 -28.48
CA ALA A 216 -32.53 7.81 -28.99
C ALA A 216 -33.42 9.06 -28.86
N ALA A 217 -33.26 9.81 -27.77
CA ALA A 217 -34.00 11.05 -27.53
C ALA A 217 -33.67 12.14 -28.54
N ASP A 218 -32.38 12.27 -28.88
CA ASP A 218 -31.92 13.25 -29.85
C ASP A 218 -32.37 12.92 -31.27
N SER A 219 -32.20 11.66 -31.69
CA SER A 219 -32.69 11.18 -32.99
C SER A 219 -34.22 11.25 -33.13
N ALA A 220 -34.98 11.10 -32.04
CA ALA A 220 -36.44 11.24 -32.04
C ALA A 220 -36.93 12.68 -31.84
N GLY A 221 -36.05 13.64 -31.51
CA GLY A 221 -36.43 15.03 -31.19
C GLY A 221 -37.40 15.16 -30.01
N SER A 222 -37.39 14.21 -29.07
CA SER A 222 -38.41 14.11 -28.01
C SER A 222 -37.89 14.60 -26.66
N ASP A 223 -38.40 15.76 -26.21
CA ASP A 223 -37.96 16.37 -24.95
C ASP A 223 -38.29 15.52 -23.72
N GLY A 224 -39.37 14.73 -23.78
CA GLY A 224 -39.72 13.76 -22.74
C GLY A 224 -38.67 12.64 -22.59
N LEU A 225 -38.15 12.11 -23.70
CA LEU A 225 -37.10 11.08 -23.67
C LEU A 225 -35.75 11.66 -23.27
N ARG A 226 -35.47 12.93 -23.63
CA ARG A 226 -34.28 13.65 -23.17
C ARG A 226 -34.30 13.83 -21.65
N ALA A 227 -35.42 14.28 -21.10
CA ALA A 227 -35.60 14.42 -19.65
C ALA A 227 -35.48 13.06 -18.93
N ALA A 228 -36.06 11.99 -19.48
CA ALA A 228 -35.92 10.64 -18.96
C ALA A 228 -34.46 10.14 -18.99
N GLY A 229 -33.73 10.40 -20.07
CA GLY A 229 -32.32 10.05 -20.21
C GLY A 229 -31.42 10.78 -19.21
N ILE A 230 -31.65 12.07 -18.97
CA ILE A 230 -30.92 12.85 -17.96
C ILE A 230 -31.16 12.27 -16.56
N LEU A 231 -32.42 11.98 -16.22
CA LEU A 231 -32.75 11.38 -14.92
C LEU A 231 -32.12 9.99 -14.76
N ALA A 232 -32.12 9.19 -15.82
CA ALA A 232 -31.47 7.88 -15.86
C ALA A 232 -29.94 7.99 -15.68
N ILE A 233 -29.29 9.03 -16.22
CA ILE A 233 -27.86 9.29 -15.96
C ILE A 233 -27.62 9.60 -14.50
N ILE A 234 -28.42 10.47 -13.87
CA ILE A 234 -28.22 10.85 -12.46
C ILE A 234 -28.37 9.62 -11.56
N PHE A 235 -29.43 8.84 -11.77
CA PHE A 235 -29.65 7.61 -11.00
C PHE A 235 -28.59 6.53 -11.30
N GLY A 236 -28.25 6.38 -12.57
CA GLY A 236 -27.19 5.48 -13.04
C GLY A 236 -25.82 5.83 -12.45
N ALA A 237 -25.50 7.12 -12.30
CA ALA A 237 -24.26 7.58 -11.68
C ALA A 237 -24.19 7.23 -10.18
N ILE A 238 -25.31 7.36 -9.45
CA ILE A 238 -25.39 6.95 -8.04
C ILE A 238 -25.20 5.44 -7.91
N LEU A 239 -25.94 4.66 -8.71
CA LEU A 239 -25.80 3.21 -8.73
C LEU A 239 -24.39 2.77 -9.14
N LEU A 240 -23.79 3.45 -10.11
CA LEU A 240 -22.43 3.21 -10.54
C LEU A 240 -21.47 3.44 -9.39
N LEU A 241 -21.55 4.59 -8.72
CA LEU A 241 -20.70 4.88 -7.57
C LEU A 241 -20.82 3.80 -6.48
N MET A 242 -22.05 3.41 -6.13
CA MET A 242 -22.30 2.34 -5.16
C MET A 242 -21.69 1.00 -5.61
N ALA A 243 -21.87 0.63 -6.88
CA ALA A 243 -21.31 -0.59 -7.45
C ALA A 243 -19.78 -0.55 -7.48
N MET A 244 -19.17 0.58 -7.86
CA MET A 244 -17.73 0.78 -7.86
C MET A 244 -17.15 0.65 -6.45
N CYS A 245 -17.74 1.30 -5.45
CA CYS A 245 -17.33 1.17 -4.04
C CYS A 245 -17.48 -0.27 -3.53
N PHE A 246 -18.55 -0.95 -3.94
CA PHE A 246 -18.77 -2.36 -3.61
C PHE A 246 -17.68 -3.24 -4.24
N LEU A 247 -17.48 -3.20 -5.56
CA LEU A 247 -16.44 -3.98 -6.24
C LEU A 247 -15.05 -3.67 -5.69
N TRP A 248 -14.73 -2.40 -5.48
CA TRP A 248 -13.45 -1.97 -4.92
C TRP A 248 -13.16 -2.63 -3.57
N THR A 249 -14.17 -2.75 -2.71
CA THR A 249 -14.05 -3.43 -1.41
C THR A 249 -14.00 -4.95 -1.56
N ARG A 250 -14.86 -5.54 -2.42
CA ARG A 250 -14.94 -6.99 -2.60
C ARG A 250 -13.69 -7.60 -3.23
N LEU A 251 -12.99 -6.82 -4.05
CA LEU A 251 -11.79 -7.24 -4.79
C LEU A 251 -10.48 -6.81 -4.13
N ALA A 252 -10.54 -6.17 -2.95
CA ALA A 252 -9.37 -5.68 -2.21
C ALA A 252 -8.28 -6.74 -1.95
N PHE A 253 -8.70 -7.99 -1.76
CA PHE A 253 -7.82 -9.08 -1.32
C PHE A 253 -7.39 -10.01 -2.45
N VAL A 254 -7.69 -9.69 -3.71
CA VAL A 254 -7.26 -10.50 -4.87
C VAL A 254 -5.73 -10.57 -4.93
N THR A 255 -5.04 -9.43 -4.90
CA THR A 255 -3.57 -9.40 -4.97
C THR A 255 -2.88 -10.04 -3.76
N PRO A 256 -3.25 -9.69 -2.50
CA PRO A 256 -2.70 -10.36 -1.33
C PRO A 256 -2.91 -11.87 -1.32
N SER A 257 -4.09 -12.37 -1.69
CA SER A 257 -4.36 -13.82 -1.70
C SER A 257 -3.62 -14.55 -2.82
N LEU A 258 -3.43 -13.92 -3.97
CA LEU A 258 -2.66 -14.50 -5.08
C LEU A 258 -1.18 -14.68 -4.72
N ILE A 259 -0.61 -13.71 -4.00
CA ILE A 259 0.81 -13.73 -3.64
C ILE A 259 1.07 -14.52 -2.36
N LEU A 260 0.32 -14.24 -1.28
CA LEU A 260 0.55 -14.85 0.02
C LEU A 260 0.08 -16.32 0.05
N GLU A 261 -1.11 -16.62 -0.45
CA GLU A 261 -1.65 -17.98 -0.41
C GLU A 261 -1.30 -18.79 -1.65
N ASN A 262 -0.47 -18.24 -2.53
CA ASN A 262 -0.04 -18.89 -3.76
C ASN A 262 -1.22 -19.38 -4.65
N LEU A 263 -2.39 -18.74 -4.57
CA LEU A 263 -3.59 -19.15 -5.30
C LEU A 263 -3.52 -18.85 -6.80
N SER A 264 -4.26 -19.64 -7.61
CA SER A 264 -4.58 -19.31 -9.00
C SER A 264 -5.56 -18.14 -9.05
N VAL A 265 -5.58 -17.39 -10.16
CA VAL A 265 -6.39 -16.17 -10.35
C VAL A 265 -7.86 -16.37 -9.92
N GLY A 266 -8.58 -17.35 -10.47
CA GLY A 266 -10.00 -17.58 -10.12
C GLY A 266 -10.23 -17.90 -8.62
N LYS A 267 -9.33 -18.69 -8.02
CA LYS A 267 -9.38 -19.00 -6.57
C LYS A 267 -9.12 -17.75 -5.73
N ALA A 268 -8.24 -16.84 -6.17
CA ALA A 268 -7.98 -15.58 -5.50
C ALA A 268 -9.22 -14.67 -5.47
N PHE A 269 -9.97 -14.59 -6.58
CA PHE A 269 -11.26 -13.88 -6.62
C PHE A 269 -12.28 -14.47 -5.65
N GLY A 270 -12.49 -15.79 -5.70
CA GLY A 270 -13.41 -16.47 -4.78
C GLY A 270 -13.01 -16.29 -3.31
N ARG A 271 -11.70 -16.32 -3.02
CA ARG A 271 -11.14 -16.07 -1.69
C ARG A 271 -11.40 -14.64 -1.23
N SER A 272 -11.11 -13.65 -2.06
CA SER A 272 -11.39 -12.23 -1.77
C SER A 272 -12.88 -12.00 -1.51
N TRP A 273 -13.76 -12.61 -2.32
CA TRP A 273 -15.21 -12.52 -2.15
C TRP A 273 -15.68 -13.14 -0.82
N ARG A 274 -15.13 -14.29 -0.43
CA ARG A 274 -15.48 -14.91 0.86
C ARG A 274 -15.00 -14.09 2.04
N LEU A 275 -13.77 -13.57 2.00
CA LEU A 275 -13.16 -12.87 3.13
C LEU A 275 -13.75 -11.47 3.37
N THR A 276 -14.08 -10.73 2.31
CA THR A 276 -14.58 -9.35 2.41
C THR A 276 -16.09 -9.26 2.73
N GLY A 277 -16.81 -10.39 2.85
CA GLY A 277 -18.28 -10.41 2.95
C GLY A 277 -18.80 -10.15 4.37
N GLY A 278 -20.12 -10.09 4.56
CA GLY A 278 -20.75 -10.02 5.89
C GLY A 278 -20.38 -8.75 6.69
N ASN A 279 -20.34 -8.87 8.02
CA ASN A 279 -20.19 -7.71 8.93
C ASN A 279 -18.85 -6.97 8.78
N LEU A 280 -17.78 -7.66 8.38
CA LEU A 280 -16.45 -7.03 8.23
C LEU A 280 -16.35 -6.14 6.99
N PHE A 281 -17.31 -6.22 6.06
CA PHE A 281 -17.33 -5.40 4.84
C PHE A 281 -17.26 -3.91 5.15
N TRP A 282 -18.12 -3.41 6.04
CA TRP A 282 -18.20 -1.98 6.36
C TRP A 282 -16.95 -1.45 7.04
N ARG A 283 -16.35 -2.28 7.91
CA ARG A 283 -15.08 -1.96 8.53
C ARG A 283 -13.96 -1.88 7.50
N LEU A 284 -13.88 -2.84 6.58
CA LEU A 284 -12.90 -2.83 5.49
C LEU A 284 -13.09 -1.60 4.59
N PHE A 285 -14.32 -1.34 4.16
CA PHE A 285 -14.67 -0.18 3.35
C PHE A 285 -14.30 1.12 4.05
N GLY A 286 -14.69 1.30 5.32
CA GLY A 286 -14.41 2.52 6.07
C GLY A 286 -12.90 2.78 6.26
N ILE A 287 -12.12 1.75 6.61
CA ILE A 287 -10.66 1.91 6.77
C ILE A 287 -10.00 2.22 5.43
N ARG A 288 -10.37 1.50 4.36
CA ARG A 288 -9.81 1.75 3.02
C ARG A 288 -10.22 3.09 2.47
N LEU A 289 -11.47 3.52 2.68
CA LEU A 289 -11.96 4.83 2.26
C LEU A 289 -11.19 5.95 2.96
N LEU A 290 -11.04 5.86 4.28
CA LEU A 290 -10.29 6.84 5.06
C LEU A 290 -8.82 6.89 4.64
N ALA A 291 -8.21 5.73 4.41
CA ALA A 291 -6.86 5.64 3.88
C ALA A 291 -6.75 6.24 2.47
N ALA A 292 -7.71 5.94 1.58
CA ALA A 292 -7.73 6.45 0.21
C ALA A 292 -7.87 7.98 0.19
N ILE A 293 -8.68 8.55 1.07
CA ILE A 293 -8.78 10.01 1.23
C ILE A 293 -7.45 10.58 1.72
N ALA A 294 -6.86 10.03 2.77
CA ALA A 294 -5.60 10.53 3.32
C ALA A 294 -4.44 10.42 2.31
N ILE A 295 -4.29 9.27 1.65
CA ILE A 295 -3.28 9.03 0.62
C ILE A 295 -3.55 9.90 -0.61
N GLY A 296 -4.82 10.10 -0.97
CA GLY A 296 -5.25 10.99 -2.05
C GLY A 296 -4.84 12.43 -1.79
N VAL A 297 -5.09 12.97 -0.59
CA VAL A 297 -4.63 14.31 -0.20
C VAL A 297 -3.12 14.43 -0.29
N ILE A 298 -2.37 13.45 0.22
CA ILE A 298 -0.90 13.43 0.11
C ILE A 298 -0.47 13.42 -1.36
N GLY A 299 -1.10 12.58 -2.19
CA GLY A 299 -0.85 12.52 -3.62
C GLY A 299 -1.12 13.85 -4.32
N SER A 300 -2.24 14.49 -4.04
CA SER A 300 -2.59 15.80 -4.59
C SER A 300 -1.60 16.88 -4.17
N LEU A 301 -1.11 16.89 -2.93
CA LEU A 301 -0.10 17.85 -2.50
C LEU A 301 1.24 17.66 -3.22
N ILE A 302 1.60 16.42 -3.54
CA ILE A 302 2.80 16.08 -4.32
C ILE A 302 2.64 16.53 -5.78
N THR A 303 1.47 16.31 -6.38
CA THR A 303 1.24 16.61 -7.81
C THR A 303 0.76 18.03 -8.06
N ALA A 304 0.31 18.78 -7.05
CA ALA A 304 -0.22 20.13 -7.20
C ALA A 304 0.78 21.10 -7.86
N PRO A 305 2.07 21.16 -7.46
CA PRO A 305 3.04 22.03 -8.14
C PRO A 305 3.22 21.68 -9.62
N LEU A 306 3.22 20.38 -9.96
CA LEU A 306 3.31 19.89 -11.33
C LEU A 306 2.06 20.29 -12.15
N ALA A 307 0.88 20.19 -11.54
CA ALA A 307 -0.38 20.59 -12.17
C ALA A 307 -0.46 22.11 -12.41
N ILE A 308 0.01 22.92 -11.46
CA ILE A 308 0.08 24.39 -11.61
C ILE A 308 1.04 24.77 -12.73
N LEU A 309 2.23 24.14 -12.77
CA LEU A 309 3.19 24.35 -13.86
C LEU A 309 2.60 23.92 -15.22
N GLY A 310 1.90 22.78 -15.23
CA GLY A 310 1.14 22.28 -16.37
C GLY A 310 0.12 23.28 -16.89
N GLY A 311 -0.71 23.82 -16.00
CA GLY A 311 -1.74 24.79 -16.33
C GLY A 311 -1.17 26.16 -16.74
N ALA A 312 -0.10 26.64 -16.11
CA ALA A 312 0.53 27.92 -16.46
C ALA A 312 1.03 27.94 -17.90
N LEU A 313 1.57 26.81 -18.38
CA LEU A 313 1.99 26.64 -19.77
C LEU A 313 0.83 26.64 -20.76
N ALA A 314 -0.40 26.38 -20.31
CA ALA A 314 -1.56 26.52 -21.19
C ALA A 314 -1.86 27.98 -21.55
N PHE A 315 -1.39 28.93 -20.74
CA PHE A 315 -1.60 30.36 -20.95
C PHE A 315 -0.48 31.05 -21.76
N THR A 316 0.56 30.32 -22.17
CA THR A 316 1.68 30.88 -22.95
C THR A 316 1.39 30.92 -24.46
N GLY A 317 0.23 30.43 -24.90
CA GLY A 317 -0.15 30.41 -26.31
C GLY A 317 0.58 29.34 -27.12
N ILE A 318 1.09 28.28 -26.47
CA ILE A 318 1.71 27.15 -27.18
C ILE A 318 0.68 26.45 -28.09
N PRO A 319 1.13 25.95 -29.25
CA PRO A 319 0.32 25.11 -30.13
C PRO A 319 -0.31 23.90 -29.43
N LEU A 320 -1.45 23.44 -29.95
CA LEU A 320 -2.27 22.38 -29.34
C LEU A 320 -1.54 21.02 -29.28
N ASP A 321 -0.77 20.67 -30.30
CA ASP A 321 0.09 19.48 -30.36
C ASP A 321 1.13 19.49 -29.21
N GLN A 322 1.77 20.63 -28.98
CA GLN A 322 2.74 20.79 -27.89
C GLN A 322 2.08 20.70 -26.51
N MET A 323 0.83 21.17 -26.39
CA MET A 323 0.04 21.01 -25.17
C MET A 323 -0.18 19.53 -24.82
N TYR A 324 -0.58 18.71 -25.79
CA TYR A 324 -0.84 17.28 -25.57
C TYR A 324 0.44 16.51 -25.24
N VAL A 325 1.56 16.86 -25.89
CA VAL A 325 2.88 16.31 -25.55
C VAL A 325 3.23 16.64 -24.11
N TRP A 326 3.07 17.91 -23.73
CA TRP A 326 3.35 18.37 -22.37
C TRP A 326 2.44 17.69 -21.33
N GLN A 327 1.15 17.55 -21.60
CA GLN A 327 0.21 16.82 -20.74
C GLN A 327 0.62 15.35 -20.56
N ALA A 328 1.05 14.67 -21.63
CA ALA A 328 1.55 13.30 -21.53
C ALA A 328 2.77 13.20 -20.61
N VAL A 329 3.74 14.13 -20.78
CA VAL A 329 4.95 14.19 -19.95
C VAL A 329 4.60 14.48 -18.49
N MET A 330 3.75 15.48 -18.21
CA MET A 330 3.34 15.82 -16.85
C MET A 330 2.57 14.68 -16.18
N THR A 331 1.72 13.96 -16.92
CA THR A 331 1.00 12.77 -16.43
C THR A 331 1.99 11.66 -16.07
N GLY A 332 2.97 11.40 -16.93
CA GLY A 332 4.05 10.44 -16.65
C GLY A 332 4.86 10.81 -15.41
N VAL A 333 5.37 12.03 -15.34
CA VAL A 333 6.17 12.51 -14.21
C VAL A 333 5.38 12.48 -12.91
N SER A 334 4.15 12.99 -12.91
CA SER A 334 3.26 12.96 -11.75
C SER A 334 2.96 11.52 -11.32
N GLY A 335 2.73 10.62 -12.28
CA GLY A 335 2.51 9.20 -12.02
C GLY A 335 3.71 8.51 -11.38
N VAL A 336 4.94 8.83 -11.80
CA VAL A 336 6.17 8.27 -11.19
C VAL A 336 6.30 8.75 -9.75
N VAL A 337 6.21 10.07 -9.54
CA VAL A 337 6.45 10.68 -8.22
C VAL A 337 5.36 10.30 -7.23
N ALA A 338 4.09 10.47 -7.61
CA ALA A 338 2.97 10.10 -6.75
C ALA A 338 2.92 8.58 -6.54
N GLY A 339 3.11 7.79 -7.59
CA GLY A 339 3.05 6.33 -7.54
C GLY A 339 4.13 5.72 -6.65
N ALA A 340 5.35 6.25 -6.67
CA ALA A 340 6.45 5.76 -5.82
C ALA A 340 6.19 5.89 -4.32
N ILE A 341 5.38 6.88 -3.91
CA ILE A 341 5.09 7.18 -2.51
C ILE A 341 3.75 6.58 -2.07
N THR A 342 2.71 6.78 -2.87
CA THR A 342 1.33 6.41 -2.49
C THR A 342 1.06 4.92 -2.68
N THR A 343 1.55 4.31 -3.75
CA THR A 343 1.29 2.90 -4.08
C THR A 343 1.75 1.97 -2.97
N PRO A 344 2.95 2.15 -2.37
CA PRO A 344 3.36 1.26 -1.31
C PRO A 344 2.49 1.37 -0.05
N ILE A 345 2.00 2.57 0.25
CA ILE A 345 1.13 2.72 1.42
C ILE A 345 -0.19 1.97 1.16
N THR A 346 -0.82 2.19 -0.01
CA THR A 346 -2.09 1.56 -0.38
C THR A 346 -1.99 0.03 -0.43
N ALA A 347 -1.03 -0.49 -1.18
CA ALA A 347 -0.84 -1.94 -1.28
C ALA A 347 -0.46 -2.55 0.07
N GLY A 348 0.23 -1.79 0.91
CA GLY A 348 0.60 -2.26 2.24
C GLY A 348 -0.57 -2.36 3.20
N LEU A 349 -1.47 -1.39 3.14
CA LEU A 349 -2.72 -1.42 3.88
C LEU A 349 -3.57 -2.62 3.47
N ASP A 350 -3.72 -2.87 2.17
CA ASP A 350 -4.51 -4.00 1.67
C ASP A 350 -3.94 -5.35 2.11
N ALA A 351 -2.60 -5.51 2.11
CA ALA A 351 -1.95 -6.71 2.59
C ALA A 351 -2.09 -6.91 4.11
N LEU A 352 -2.01 -5.86 4.93
CA LEU A 352 -2.21 -5.99 6.38
C LEU A 352 -3.69 -6.18 6.75
N LEU A 353 -4.60 -5.53 6.05
CA LEU A 353 -6.05 -5.73 6.22
C LEU A 353 -6.46 -7.15 5.83
N TYR A 354 -5.78 -7.72 4.83
CA TYR A 354 -5.92 -9.13 4.48
C TYR A 354 -5.50 -10.05 5.63
N VAL A 355 -4.33 -9.80 6.22
CA VAL A 355 -3.85 -10.56 7.39
C VAL A 355 -4.81 -10.42 8.58
N ASP A 356 -5.31 -9.20 8.87
CA ASP A 356 -6.33 -8.97 9.91
C ASP A 356 -7.61 -9.78 9.66
N HIS A 357 -8.09 -9.83 8.41
CA HIS A 357 -9.28 -10.61 8.08
C HIS A 357 -9.07 -12.12 8.28
N ARG A 358 -7.88 -12.62 7.95
CA ARG A 358 -7.53 -14.02 8.23
C ARG A 358 -7.37 -14.30 9.71
N ILE A 359 -6.83 -13.37 10.49
CA ILE A 359 -6.81 -13.50 11.96
C ILE A 359 -8.25 -13.59 12.50
N ARG A 360 -9.13 -12.67 12.09
CA ARG A 360 -10.52 -12.61 12.59
C ARG A 360 -11.40 -13.79 12.17
N ARG A 361 -11.16 -14.38 11.00
CA ARG A 361 -12.02 -15.44 10.44
C ARG A 361 -11.44 -16.83 10.52
N GLU A 362 -10.13 -16.95 10.56
CA GLU A 362 -9.43 -18.22 10.35
C GLU A 362 -8.46 -18.54 11.48
N GLY A 363 -8.30 -17.64 12.46
CA GLY A 363 -7.36 -17.85 13.56
C GLY A 363 -5.90 -17.88 13.10
N LEU A 364 -5.55 -17.08 12.08
CA LEU A 364 -4.18 -17.01 11.54
C LEU A 364 -3.15 -16.60 12.60
N ASP A 365 -3.55 -15.89 13.65
CA ASP A 365 -2.72 -15.55 14.79
C ASP A 365 -2.13 -16.79 15.47
N VAL A 366 -2.92 -17.86 15.64
CA VAL A 366 -2.44 -19.13 16.22
C VAL A 366 -1.31 -19.73 15.38
N GLN A 367 -1.48 -19.78 14.05
CA GLN A 367 -0.46 -20.31 13.14
C GLN A 367 0.80 -19.43 13.14
N LEU A 368 0.64 -18.11 13.20
CA LEU A 368 1.77 -17.17 13.26
C LEU A 368 2.55 -17.31 14.58
N ILE A 369 1.86 -17.54 15.71
CA ILE A 369 2.51 -17.80 17.01
C ILE A 369 3.33 -19.10 16.92
N GLN A 370 2.74 -20.18 16.42
CA GLN A 370 3.43 -21.46 16.25
C GLN A 370 4.63 -21.35 15.31
N THR A 371 4.49 -20.58 14.22
CA THR A 371 5.59 -20.33 13.27
C THR A 371 6.74 -19.57 13.95
N ALA A 372 6.42 -18.52 14.72
CA ALA A 372 7.42 -17.74 15.43
C ALA A 372 8.13 -18.53 16.53
N GLN A 373 7.47 -19.54 17.09
CA GLN A 373 8.04 -20.49 18.05
C GLN A 373 8.81 -21.64 17.37
N GLY A 374 8.87 -21.69 16.03
CA GLY A 374 9.49 -22.79 15.27
C GLY A 374 8.70 -24.10 15.29
N ALA A 375 7.47 -24.09 15.79
CA ALA A 375 6.60 -25.26 15.93
C ALA A 375 5.76 -25.57 14.68
N ALA A 376 5.64 -24.64 13.74
CA ALA A 376 4.89 -24.81 12.50
C ALA A 376 5.59 -24.18 11.29
N ALA A 377 5.26 -24.69 10.10
CA ALA A 377 5.66 -24.07 8.85
C ALA A 377 4.94 -22.73 8.64
N PRO A 378 5.60 -21.74 7.99
CA PRO A 378 5.00 -20.43 7.77
C PRO A 378 3.72 -20.52 6.91
N PRO A 379 2.71 -19.67 7.18
CA PRO A 379 1.42 -19.66 6.48
C PRO A 379 1.51 -19.30 4.99
N TRP A 380 2.66 -18.81 4.54
CA TRP A 380 2.98 -18.51 3.16
C TRP A 380 4.43 -18.87 2.87
N GLY A 381 4.71 -19.23 1.61
CA GLY A 381 6.02 -19.70 1.19
C GLY A 381 7.11 -18.66 1.46
N SER A 382 8.19 -19.08 2.13
CA SER A 382 9.46 -18.35 2.08
C SER A 382 10.13 -18.63 0.73
N ALA A 383 10.82 -17.65 0.14
CA ALA A 383 11.65 -17.89 -1.04
C ALA A 383 12.84 -18.79 -0.67
N ARG A 384 12.59 -20.09 -0.55
CA ARG A 384 13.57 -21.17 -0.64
C ARG A 384 12.96 -22.34 -1.41
N ALA A 385 13.20 -22.31 -2.72
CA ALA A 385 13.53 -23.45 -3.57
C ALA A 385 14.11 -22.90 -4.87
#